data_AF-A0A2N9NH95-F1
#
_entry.id   AF-A0A2N9NH95-F1
#
_cell.length_a   1.000
_cell.length_b   1.000
_cell.length_c   1.000
_cell.angle_alpha   90.00
_cell.angle_beta   90.00
_cell.angle_gamma   90.00
#
_symmetry.space_group_name_H-M   'P 1'
#
loop_
_entity.id
_entity.type
_entity.pdbx_description
1 polymer ?
#
loop_
_entity_poly.entity_id
_entity_poly.type
_entity_poly.pdbx_seq_one_letter_code
_entity_poly.pdbx_strand_id
1 'polypeptide(L)'
;MISWLRTWPRAICLHDNDFQELQKAALMLRASYISASILALGLLRGGAATTNAAFCIQEREGISWLTKPNGERFFSLGVCVVNQGASPDQFTSTNPGYAAFQHYQNSNRWAEATLKRLKSWQFTTVGGWSDFAALEQCPGAAVAFIPVLAVGMTCGVPWRDMWDTNIIARMHQIARDQILPLRDDPRLLGYYSDNEMGWWNAALFKLTLEQAPTSGQRQRLMQLLRKTYHNTWSELLKDFEAEGAGSFEELDRGGMLYLRPGSTGIRTYRRFLNLMAERYYSLVREIICTYDPRGLVLGDRYQSFYYPEVARASASSVDASSSNLNAAWNDGTFPRFYLDTLHVLSGKPALVSEFYMAARQNRSGDKNDSSTFPCVKTQAERATGFRNTVQALLRTPFVVGADWFQYYDEPTYGRGDGEDYNFGLVDIHDQPYESLTAAARALDLVGLRNGPHAARPDASLGVPPAPRDPFAGFSIRLALKDWDRERGFVKPVSECPVADLYVCWNKQAIYLGLYAQDIVEADYYRNKILPEVDRAEWIVSLGQNNKAIHARLGPSAPPICDEPAARIVNLSGIYMNTRNIAAIELPARLFGKARFKAGDSIEFGSTFFTHCRADRVEWRGKFTLRD
;
A
#
# COMPACT_ATOMS: atom_id res chain seq x y z
N MET A 1 5.77 -27.87 9.67
CA MET A 1 4.93 -27.38 8.56
C MET A 1 4.86 -25.84 8.59
N ILE A 2 6.03 -25.18 8.73
CA ILE A 2 6.24 -23.71 8.71
C ILE A 2 7.63 -23.47 8.10
N SER A 3 7.83 -23.86 6.83
CA SER A 3 9.05 -23.50 6.08
C SER A 3 8.77 -22.71 4.81
N TRP A 4 7.49 -22.56 4.44
CA TRP A 4 7.05 -21.86 3.22
C TRP A 4 6.89 -20.34 3.40
N LEU A 5 6.77 -19.83 4.64
CA LEU A 5 6.84 -18.39 4.94
C LEU A 5 8.26 -17.81 4.77
N ARG A 6 9.29 -18.65 4.60
CA ARG A 6 10.69 -18.20 4.45
C ARG A 6 11.09 -17.80 3.03
N THR A 7 10.27 -18.12 2.01
CA THR A 7 10.60 -17.93 0.58
C THR A 7 9.79 -16.84 -0.10
N TRP A 8 9.05 -16.04 0.67
CA TRP A 8 8.47 -14.78 0.18
C TRP A 8 9.59 -13.80 -0.17
N PRO A 9 9.47 -12.97 -1.23
CA PRO A 9 10.40 -11.86 -1.44
C PRO A 9 10.40 -11.03 -0.16
N ARG A 10 11.54 -11.05 0.54
CA ARG A 10 11.79 -10.30 1.78
C ARG A 10 11.83 -8.81 1.48
N ALA A 11 10.67 -8.23 1.20
CA ALA A 11 10.46 -6.81 1.23
C ALA A 11 9.36 -6.59 2.26
N ILE A 12 9.76 -6.03 3.40
CA ILE A 12 8.89 -5.48 4.44
C ILE A 12 7.99 -6.54 5.11
N CYS A 13 8.61 -7.42 5.90
CA CYS A 13 7.93 -8.17 6.95
C CYS A 13 8.90 -8.29 8.11
N LEU A 14 8.65 -7.53 9.18
CA LEU A 14 9.34 -7.69 10.47
C LEU A 14 9.25 -9.16 10.90
N HIS A 15 10.41 -9.76 11.20
CA HIS A 15 10.55 -11.18 11.49
C HIS A 15 9.84 -11.59 12.81
N ASP A 16 9.32 -12.83 12.85
CA ASP A 16 8.70 -13.48 14.03
C ASP A 16 9.54 -13.42 15.33
N ASN A 17 10.87 -13.25 15.23
CA ASN A 17 11.76 -13.19 16.39
C ASN A 17 11.73 -11.85 17.13
N ASP A 18 11.40 -10.74 16.44
CA ASP A 18 11.23 -9.43 17.11
C ASP A 18 9.93 -9.40 17.91
N PHE A 19 8.94 -10.20 17.50
CA PHE A 19 7.63 -10.32 18.17
C PHE A 19 7.67 -11.15 19.46
N GLN A 20 8.50 -12.21 19.53
CA GLN A 20 8.63 -13.01 20.76
C GLN A 20 9.39 -12.26 21.86
N GLU A 21 10.36 -11.40 21.51
CA GLU A 21 11.12 -10.61 22.49
C GLU A 21 10.32 -9.41 23.02
N LEU A 22 9.47 -8.78 22.20
CA LEU A 22 8.49 -7.77 22.66
C LEU A 22 7.46 -8.36 23.64
N GLN A 23 7.04 -9.62 23.45
CA GLN A 23 6.16 -10.32 24.39
C GLN A 23 6.85 -10.68 25.73
N LYS A 24 8.15 -10.97 25.75
CA LYS A 24 8.89 -11.25 26.98
C LYS A 24 9.15 -9.99 27.82
N ALA A 25 9.39 -8.85 27.18
CA ALA A 25 9.54 -7.56 27.87
C ALA A 25 8.24 -7.12 28.56
N ALA A 26 7.07 -7.41 27.97
CA ALA A 26 5.77 -7.12 28.58
C ALA A 26 5.38 -8.11 29.71
N LEU A 27 5.97 -9.31 29.74
CA LEU A 27 5.67 -10.33 30.76
C LEU A 27 6.54 -10.23 32.02
N MET A 28 7.74 -9.63 31.95
CA MET A 28 8.67 -9.55 33.11
C MET A 28 8.40 -8.40 34.09
N LEU A 29 7.37 -7.57 33.86
CA LEU A 29 6.98 -6.47 34.76
C LEU A 29 5.59 -6.71 35.37
N ARG A 30 5.30 -7.93 35.82
CA ARG A 30 4.16 -8.21 36.70
C ARG A 30 4.50 -9.26 37.75
N ALA A 31 5.16 -8.81 38.81
CA ALA A 31 5.12 -9.48 40.10
C ALA A 31 4.98 -8.42 41.19
N SER A 32 3.74 -8.16 41.61
CA SER A 32 3.30 -8.18 43.03
C SER A 32 2.01 -7.38 43.23
N TYR A 33 1.17 -7.93 44.11
CA TYR A 33 -0.01 -7.38 44.78
C TYR A 33 -1.38 -7.65 44.13
N ILE A 34 -2.04 -8.70 44.64
CA ILE A 34 -3.49 -8.87 44.65
C ILE A 34 -3.99 -8.78 46.11
N SER A 35 -5.23 -8.28 46.25
CA SER A 35 -6.16 -8.33 47.39
C SER A 35 -6.22 -7.02 48.18
N ALA A 36 -7.36 -6.40 48.47
CA ALA A 36 -8.77 -6.59 48.12
C ALA A 36 -9.52 -5.36 48.67
N SER A 37 -10.66 -4.95 48.08
CA SER A 37 -11.88 -4.59 48.83
C SER A 37 -13.04 -4.21 47.91
N ILE A 38 -14.23 -4.61 48.36
CA ILE A 38 -15.54 -4.62 47.69
C ILE A 38 -16.42 -3.47 48.22
N LEU A 39 -17.26 -2.93 47.32
CA LEU A 39 -18.46 -2.09 47.49
C LEU A 39 -18.44 -0.82 48.38
N ALA A 40 -18.80 0.31 47.75
CA ALA A 40 -19.86 1.19 48.27
C ALA A 40 -20.60 1.88 47.11
N LEU A 41 -21.91 1.61 47.00
CA LEU A 41 -22.87 2.39 46.20
C LEU A 41 -23.18 3.72 46.92
N GLY A 42 -23.43 4.78 46.15
CA GLY A 42 -24.32 5.87 46.58
C GLY A 42 -23.88 7.28 46.24
N LEU A 43 -24.34 7.77 45.08
CA LEU A 43 -24.81 9.13 44.78
C LEU A 43 -23.96 10.33 45.25
N LEU A 44 -23.40 11.08 44.29
CA LEU A 44 -23.59 12.53 44.20
C LEU A 44 -23.51 12.97 42.73
N ARG A 45 -24.61 13.58 42.27
CA ARG A 45 -24.78 14.22 40.96
C ARG A 45 -23.99 15.52 40.91
N GLY A 46 -23.48 15.85 39.72
CA GLY A 46 -22.99 17.21 39.42
C GLY A 46 -21.66 17.27 38.67
N GLY A 47 -21.43 16.38 37.69
CA GLY A 47 -20.36 16.54 36.71
C GLY A 47 -20.99 16.92 35.37
N ALA A 48 -20.55 18.03 34.78
CA ALA A 48 -20.89 18.41 33.42
C ALA A 48 -20.76 17.19 32.50
N ALA A 49 -21.72 17.01 31.57
CA ALA A 49 -21.58 16.02 30.52
C ALA A 49 -20.32 16.37 29.71
N THR A 50 -19.18 15.77 30.06
CA THR A 50 -18.01 15.73 29.21
C THR A 50 -18.45 14.98 27.97
N THR A 51 -18.64 15.69 26.87
CA THR A 51 -18.90 15.08 25.58
C THR A 51 -17.78 14.08 25.33
N ASN A 52 -18.11 12.79 25.29
CA ASN A 52 -17.23 11.68 24.85
C ASN A 52 -16.94 11.81 23.34
N ALA A 53 -16.55 13.00 22.88
CA ALA A 53 -16.25 13.26 21.50
C ALA A 53 -14.92 12.57 21.16
N ALA A 54 -14.92 11.72 20.15
CA ALA A 54 -13.74 11.05 19.63
C ALA A 54 -13.30 11.73 18.32
N PHE A 55 -12.15 11.32 17.79
CA PHE A 55 -11.82 11.65 16.41
C PHE A 55 -12.89 11.09 15.48
N CYS A 56 -13.21 11.83 14.43
CA CYS A 56 -14.12 11.37 13.38
C CYS A 56 -13.66 11.86 12.01
N ILE A 57 -14.28 11.35 10.95
CA ILE A 57 -14.07 11.85 9.59
C ILE A 57 -15.34 12.58 9.14
N GLN A 58 -15.17 13.79 8.64
CA GLN A 58 -16.25 14.63 8.11
C GLN A 58 -15.88 15.17 6.74
N GLU A 59 -16.82 15.15 5.82
CA GLU A 59 -16.68 15.90 4.58
C GLU A 59 -17.11 17.35 4.79
N ARG A 60 -16.28 18.29 4.36
CA ARG A 60 -16.56 19.73 4.40
C ARG A 60 -16.18 20.31 3.04
N GLU A 61 -17.16 20.83 2.30
CA GLU A 61 -16.96 21.46 0.99
C GLU A 61 -16.28 20.53 -0.03
N GLY A 62 -16.65 19.24 -0.05
CA GLY A 62 -16.07 18.23 -0.95
C GLY A 62 -14.67 17.76 -0.56
N ILE A 63 -14.18 18.12 0.63
CA ILE A 63 -12.89 17.69 1.17
C ILE A 63 -13.12 16.87 2.44
N SER A 64 -12.57 15.66 2.50
CA SER A 64 -12.59 14.83 3.69
C SER A 64 -11.61 15.36 4.74
N TRP A 65 -12.01 15.45 6.00
CA TRP A 65 -11.15 15.87 7.09
C TRP A 65 -11.24 14.88 8.24
N LEU A 66 -10.10 14.53 8.83
CA LEU A 66 -10.13 14.12 10.22
C LEU A 66 -10.56 15.33 11.06
N THR A 67 -11.36 15.07 12.08
CA THR A 67 -11.89 16.08 12.98
C THR A 67 -11.54 15.66 14.40
N LYS A 68 -10.86 16.53 15.14
CA LYS A 68 -10.54 16.29 16.55
C LYS A 68 -11.82 16.26 17.40
N PRO A 69 -11.76 15.71 18.62
CA PRO A 69 -12.85 15.81 19.61
C PRO A 69 -13.44 17.22 19.81
N ASN A 70 -12.61 18.27 19.68
CA ASN A 70 -13.04 19.66 19.84
C ASN A 70 -13.63 20.28 18.55
N GLY A 71 -13.80 19.52 17.48
CA GLY A 71 -14.37 19.96 16.20
C GLY A 71 -13.38 20.57 15.21
N GLU A 72 -12.11 20.77 15.61
CA GLU A 72 -11.07 21.30 14.73
C GLU A 72 -10.73 20.36 13.59
N ARG A 73 -10.45 20.93 12.42
CA ARG A 73 -9.87 20.23 11.28
C ARG A 73 -8.51 19.65 11.65
N PHE A 74 -8.27 18.42 11.23
CA PHE A 74 -7.04 17.68 11.48
C PHE A 74 -6.59 16.98 10.19
N PHE A 75 -5.28 17.04 9.93
CA PHE A 75 -4.63 16.20 8.94
C PHE A 75 -3.55 15.42 9.67
N SER A 76 -3.55 14.10 9.52
CA SER A 76 -2.55 13.26 10.19
C SER A 76 -1.25 13.29 9.39
N LEU A 77 -0.26 14.08 9.81
CA LEU A 77 1.13 13.91 9.37
C LEU A 77 1.86 13.10 10.44
N GLY A 78 1.97 11.79 10.22
CA GLY A 78 2.47 10.85 11.21
C GLY A 78 3.92 10.42 11.02
N VAL A 79 4.43 9.68 12.00
CA VAL A 79 5.72 8.97 11.96
C VAL A 79 5.52 7.55 12.50
N CYS A 80 5.93 6.54 11.73
CA CYS A 80 5.95 5.14 12.16
C CYS A 80 7.23 4.82 12.95
N VAL A 81 7.19 3.71 13.72
CA VAL A 81 8.33 3.17 14.45
C VAL A 81 8.93 4.19 15.43
N VAL A 82 8.07 4.93 16.13
CA VAL A 82 8.49 5.82 17.23
C VAL A 82 8.67 4.95 18.47
N ASN A 83 9.81 4.27 18.54
CA ASN A 83 10.20 3.43 19.67
C ASN A 83 11.68 3.64 20.04
N GLN A 84 12.15 2.93 21.06
CA GLN A 84 13.47 3.15 21.67
C GLN A 84 14.64 2.51 20.91
N GLY A 85 14.39 1.84 19.79
CA GLY A 85 15.42 1.10 19.05
C GLY A 85 15.93 -0.13 19.79
N ALA A 86 17.20 -0.47 19.58
CA ALA A 86 17.83 -1.64 20.18
C ALA A 86 17.91 -1.53 21.71
N SER A 87 17.54 -2.60 22.41
CA SER A 87 17.78 -2.73 23.85
C SER A 87 19.28 -2.92 24.16
N PRO A 88 19.72 -2.77 25.42
CA PRO A 88 21.10 -3.04 25.81
C PRO A 88 21.60 -4.45 25.42
N ASP A 89 20.72 -5.45 25.45
CA ASP A 89 21.05 -6.83 25.11
C ASP A 89 21.10 -7.09 23.60
N GLN A 90 20.38 -6.28 22.81
CA GLN A 90 20.33 -6.37 21.35
C GLN A 90 21.42 -5.52 20.68
N PHE A 91 21.88 -4.45 21.35
CA PHE A 91 22.85 -3.53 20.80
C PHE A 91 24.22 -4.19 20.65
N THR A 92 24.82 -4.05 19.47
CA THR A 92 26.18 -4.53 19.19
C THR A 92 27.00 -3.46 18.49
N SER A 93 28.28 -3.35 18.84
CA SER A 93 29.23 -2.47 18.15
C SER A 93 29.56 -2.96 16.73
N THR A 94 29.29 -4.23 16.40
CA THR A 94 29.53 -4.79 15.06
C THR A 94 28.41 -4.53 14.08
N ASN A 95 27.23 -4.10 14.56
CA ASN A 95 26.11 -3.64 13.77
C ASN A 95 25.34 -2.56 14.55
N PRO A 96 25.93 -1.35 14.67
CA PRO A 96 25.32 -0.30 15.47
C PRO A 96 24.00 0.15 14.83
N GLY A 97 23.00 0.34 15.68
CA GLY A 97 21.70 0.91 15.30
C GLY A 97 21.21 1.88 16.36
N TYR A 98 20.09 2.55 16.10
CA TYR A 98 19.50 3.48 17.06
C TYR A 98 19.22 2.78 18.40
N ALA A 99 19.63 3.41 19.50
CA ALA A 99 19.49 2.87 20.84
C ALA A 99 19.29 4.01 21.85
N ALA A 100 18.03 4.27 22.21
CA ALA A 100 17.67 5.42 23.05
C ALA A 100 18.39 5.44 24.40
N PHE A 101 18.71 4.27 24.98
CA PHE A 101 19.41 4.19 26.27
C PHE A 101 20.81 4.82 26.26
N GLN A 102 21.42 5.03 25.09
CA GLN A 102 22.71 5.73 24.98
C GLN A 102 22.59 7.24 25.13
N HIS A 103 21.39 7.79 24.93
CA HIS A 103 21.15 9.24 24.87
C HIS A 103 20.21 9.72 25.99
N TYR A 104 19.39 8.83 26.55
CA TYR A 104 18.36 9.16 27.52
C TYR A 104 18.48 8.31 28.78
N GLN A 105 18.27 8.95 29.93
CA GLN A 105 18.34 8.28 31.24
C GLN A 105 17.30 7.16 31.40
N ASN A 106 16.11 7.32 30.81
CA ASN A 106 15.02 6.35 30.86
C ASN A 106 14.01 6.60 29.74
N SER A 107 13.08 5.65 29.56
CA SER A 107 12.05 5.67 28.53
C SER A 107 11.15 6.90 28.58
N ASN A 108 10.79 7.41 29.75
CA ASN A 108 9.94 8.60 29.87
C ASN A 108 10.66 9.87 29.37
N ARG A 109 11.96 10.00 29.65
CA ARG A 109 12.76 11.12 29.12
C ARG A 109 12.92 11.06 27.61
N TRP A 110 13.12 9.87 27.06
CA TRP A 110 13.12 9.64 25.62
C TRP A 110 11.76 10.01 24.99
N ALA A 111 10.66 9.51 25.57
CA ALA A 111 9.31 9.75 25.06
C ALA A 111 8.94 11.24 25.08
N GLU A 112 9.22 11.94 26.20
CA GLU A 112 9.00 13.38 26.33
C GLU A 112 9.80 14.18 25.29
N ALA A 113 11.09 13.87 25.13
CA ALA A 113 11.96 14.55 24.17
C ALA A 113 11.52 14.28 22.71
N THR A 114 11.18 13.03 22.40
CA THR A 114 10.74 12.61 21.07
C THR A 114 9.41 13.26 20.69
N LEU A 115 8.40 13.21 21.55
CA LEU A 115 7.12 13.87 21.31
C LEU A 115 7.26 15.39 21.16
N LYS A 116 8.14 16.02 21.93
CA LYS A 116 8.47 17.45 21.78
C LYS A 116 9.11 17.75 20.43
N ARG A 117 10.06 16.92 19.97
CA ARG A 117 10.69 17.05 18.65
C ARG A 117 9.66 16.93 17.53
N LEU A 118 8.87 15.85 17.52
CA LEU A 118 7.83 15.60 16.52
C LEU A 118 6.88 16.79 16.40
N LYS A 119 6.36 17.29 17.53
CA LYS A 119 5.51 18.48 17.56
C LYS A 119 6.22 19.73 17.01
N SER A 120 7.49 19.94 17.36
CA SER A 120 8.27 21.08 16.85
C SER A 120 8.55 21.03 15.34
N TRP A 121 8.49 19.83 14.76
CA TRP A 121 8.65 19.57 13.33
C TRP A 121 7.32 19.49 12.58
N GLN A 122 6.20 19.85 13.23
CA GLN A 122 4.83 19.80 12.67
C GLN A 122 4.28 18.38 12.41
N PHE A 123 4.89 17.33 12.94
CA PHE A 123 4.25 16.02 12.98
C PHE A 123 3.11 16.04 14.00
N THR A 124 1.95 15.54 13.59
CA THR A 124 0.71 15.60 14.37
C THR A 124 0.33 14.26 14.98
N THR A 125 0.97 13.18 14.53
CA THR A 125 0.56 11.81 14.85
C THR A 125 1.77 10.91 15.07
N VAL A 126 1.68 9.97 16.01
CA VAL A 126 2.53 8.79 16.11
C VAL A 126 1.77 7.63 15.49
N GLY A 127 2.33 7.10 14.41
CA GLY A 127 1.78 5.99 13.64
C GLY A 127 2.18 4.63 14.22
N GLY A 128 1.99 3.60 13.42
CA GLY A 128 2.14 2.22 13.88
C GLY A 128 3.57 1.85 14.31
N TRP A 129 3.73 0.66 14.89
CA TRP A 129 5.02 0.09 15.36
C TRP A 129 5.74 0.93 16.42
N SER A 130 5.01 1.85 17.04
CA SER A 130 5.54 2.78 18.05
C SER A 130 5.34 2.23 19.46
N ASP A 131 6.17 2.70 20.39
CA ASP A 131 6.11 2.32 21.81
C ASP A 131 5.03 3.12 22.54
N PHE A 132 3.76 2.81 22.25
CA PHE A 132 2.62 3.52 22.84
C PHE A 132 2.59 3.42 24.37
N ALA A 133 3.09 2.33 24.95
CA ALA A 133 3.17 2.18 26.40
C ALA A 133 4.09 3.24 27.03
N ALA A 134 5.24 3.53 26.44
CA ALA A 134 6.13 4.61 26.91
C ALA A 134 5.57 6.00 26.59
N LEU A 135 5.02 6.19 25.39
CA LEU A 135 4.49 7.48 24.91
C LEU A 135 3.22 7.92 25.66
N GLU A 136 2.39 6.97 26.10
CA GLU A 136 1.19 7.22 26.88
C GLU A 136 1.51 7.93 28.21
N GLN A 137 2.64 7.56 28.84
CA GLN A 137 3.11 8.15 30.11
C GLN A 137 3.51 9.63 30.00
N CYS A 138 3.52 10.21 28.78
CA CYS A 138 3.87 11.59 28.51
C CYS A 138 2.68 12.39 27.94
N PRO A 139 1.62 12.68 28.72
CA PRO A 139 0.39 13.31 28.23
C PRO A 139 0.55 14.79 27.83
N GLY A 140 1.68 15.42 28.19
CA GLY A 140 1.94 16.85 27.91
C GLY A 140 2.11 17.20 26.42
N ALA A 141 2.23 16.21 25.54
CA ALA A 141 2.37 16.41 24.10
C ALA A 141 1.07 16.05 23.35
N ALA A 142 0.48 17.05 22.71
CA ALA A 142 -0.70 16.91 21.86
C ALA A 142 -0.33 16.34 20.47
N VAL A 143 0.07 15.07 20.43
CA VAL A 143 0.36 14.29 19.22
C VAL A 143 -0.58 13.08 19.23
N ALA A 144 -1.38 12.89 18.18
CA ALA A 144 -2.37 11.82 18.08
C ALA A 144 -1.72 10.43 17.95
N PHE A 145 -2.45 9.36 18.26
CA PHE A 145 -1.96 7.97 18.18
C PHE A 145 -2.79 7.13 17.20
N ILE A 146 -2.09 6.32 16.40
CA ILE A 146 -2.69 5.30 15.54
C ILE A 146 -1.89 3.98 15.66
N PRO A 147 -2.21 3.11 16.63
CA PRO A 147 -1.61 1.79 16.74
C PRO A 147 -2.02 0.83 15.60
N VAL A 148 -1.24 -0.22 15.46
CA VAL A 148 -1.52 -1.36 14.57
C VAL A 148 -1.77 -2.56 15.44
N LEU A 149 -2.93 -3.17 15.27
CA LEU A 149 -3.35 -4.28 16.12
C LEU A 149 -2.73 -5.62 15.69
N ALA A 150 -2.40 -5.78 14.40
CA ALA A 150 -1.97 -7.06 13.83
C ALA A 150 -2.96 -8.21 14.17
N VAL A 151 -4.26 -7.90 14.23
CA VAL A 151 -5.28 -8.79 14.77
C VAL A 151 -5.44 -10.06 13.92
N GLY A 152 -5.42 -9.93 12.60
CA GLY A 152 -5.55 -11.01 11.65
C GLY A 152 -4.21 -11.69 11.36
N MET A 153 -3.17 -10.93 11.05
CA MET A 153 -1.88 -11.47 10.60
C MET A 153 -1.22 -12.34 11.66
N THR A 154 -1.29 -11.95 12.95
CA THR A 154 -0.77 -12.77 14.06
C THR A 154 -1.55 -14.09 14.22
N CYS A 155 -2.78 -14.16 13.72
CA CYS A 155 -3.58 -15.38 13.70
C CYS A 155 -3.44 -16.18 12.39
N GLY A 156 -2.66 -15.69 11.42
CA GLY A 156 -2.51 -16.29 10.09
C GLY A 156 -3.71 -16.09 9.17
N VAL A 157 -4.60 -15.16 9.47
CA VAL A 157 -5.71 -14.75 8.59
C VAL A 157 -5.14 -13.84 7.48
N PRO A 158 -5.65 -13.85 6.23
CA PRO A 158 -6.74 -14.67 5.67
C PRO A 158 -6.33 -16.10 5.24
N TRP A 159 -5.07 -16.50 5.49
CA TRP A 159 -4.49 -17.77 5.01
C TRP A 159 -4.98 -19.01 5.77
N ARG A 160 -5.55 -18.81 6.96
CA ARG A 160 -6.20 -19.82 7.78
C ARG A 160 -7.71 -19.60 7.83
N ASP A 161 -8.45 -20.63 8.25
CA ASP A 161 -9.90 -20.64 8.26
C ASP A 161 -10.52 -19.53 9.15
N MET A 162 -11.06 -18.49 8.52
CA MET A 162 -11.76 -17.37 9.21
C MET A 162 -13.11 -17.73 9.84
N TRP A 163 -13.48 -19.01 9.83
CA TRP A 163 -14.63 -19.57 10.54
C TRP A 163 -14.23 -20.48 11.71
N ASP A 164 -12.93 -20.72 11.93
CA ASP A 164 -12.47 -21.44 13.12
C ASP A 164 -12.67 -20.57 14.37
N THR A 165 -13.47 -21.05 15.32
CA THR A 165 -13.78 -20.35 16.57
C THR A 165 -12.54 -20.09 17.43
N ASN A 166 -11.51 -20.92 17.36
CA ASN A 166 -10.26 -20.72 18.09
C ASN A 166 -9.45 -19.57 17.50
N ILE A 167 -9.43 -19.45 16.17
CA ILE A 167 -8.80 -18.33 15.47
C ILE A 167 -9.53 -17.04 15.84
N ILE A 168 -10.86 -17.03 15.77
CA ILE A 168 -11.68 -15.87 16.14
C ILE A 168 -11.45 -15.47 17.61
N ALA A 169 -11.44 -16.44 18.54
CA ALA A 169 -11.16 -16.18 19.94
C ALA A 169 -9.76 -15.58 20.16
N ARG A 170 -8.76 -16.04 19.42
CA ARG A 170 -7.40 -15.48 19.47
C ARG A 170 -7.36 -14.05 18.92
N MET A 171 -8.07 -13.77 17.82
CA MET A 171 -8.22 -12.41 17.30
C MET A 171 -8.85 -11.48 18.34
N HIS A 172 -9.91 -11.92 19.04
CA HIS A 172 -10.50 -11.17 20.14
C HIS A 172 -9.51 -10.90 21.28
N GLN A 173 -8.69 -11.90 21.64
CA GLN A 173 -7.68 -11.73 22.69
C GLN A 173 -6.65 -10.65 22.30
N ILE A 174 -6.12 -10.72 21.07
CA ILE A 174 -5.12 -9.76 20.57
C ILE A 174 -5.69 -8.34 20.57
N ALA A 175 -6.92 -8.17 20.05
CA ALA A 175 -7.58 -6.89 20.04
C ALA A 175 -7.82 -6.37 21.47
N ARG A 176 -8.31 -7.20 22.38
CA ARG A 176 -8.52 -6.83 23.79
C ARG A 176 -7.24 -6.33 24.44
N ASP A 177 -6.16 -7.10 24.32
CA ASP A 177 -4.91 -6.86 25.02
C ASP A 177 -4.22 -5.57 24.53
N GLN A 178 -4.46 -5.16 23.28
CA GLN A 178 -3.90 -3.94 22.70
C GLN A 178 -4.83 -2.72 22.78
N ILE A 179 -6.14 -2.90 22.64
CA ILE A 179 -7.12 -1.81 22.66
C ILE A 179 -7.34 -1.30 24.08
N LEU A 180 -7.58 -2.19 25.05
CA LEU A 180 -7.99 -1.78 26.41
C LEU A 180 -6.98 -0.88 27.12
N PRO A 181 -5.65 -1.06 26.99
CA PRO A 181 -4.70 -0.15 27.61
C PRO A 181 -4.76 1.28 27.05
N LEU A 182 -5.04 1.44 25.75
CA LEU A 182 -4.88 2.73 25.05
C LEU A 182 -6.20 3.45 24.74
N ARG A 183 -7.34 2.74 24.73
CA ARG A 183 -8.63 3.26 24.21
C ARG A 183 -9.14 4.54 24.89
N ASP A 184 -8.69 4.80 26.10
CA ASP A 184 -9.13 5.95 26.91
C ASP A 184 -8.16 7.13 26.83
N ASP A 185 -7.04 7.00 26.11
CA ASP A 185 -6.16 8.12 25.80
C ASP A 185 -6.85 9.07 24.81
N PRO A 186 -7.01 10.37 25.14
CA PRO A 186 -7.68 11.33 24.26
C PRO A 186 -6.93 11.63 22.95
N ARG A 187 -5.67 11.19 22.84
CA ARG A 187 -4.86 11.28 21.61
C ARG A 187 -5.16 10.16 20.63
N LEU A 188 -5.81 9.08 21.07
CA LEU A 188 -6.11 7.96 20.20
C LEU A 188 -7.11 8.36 19.11
N LEU A 189 -6.68 8.23 17.86
CA LEU A 189 -7.49 8.52 16.68
C LEU A 189 -8.24 7.28 16.18
N GLY A 190 -7.60 6.11 16.23
CA GLY A 190 -8.15 4.87 15.71
C GLY A 190 -7.08 3.80 15.58
N TYR A 191 -7.39 2.75 14.82
CA TYR A 191 -6.61 1.53 14.74
C TYR A 191 -6.43 1.09 13.29
N TYR A 192 -5.20 0.75 12.91
CA TYR A 192 -4.97 -0.15 11.79
C TYR A 192 -5.25 -1.58 12.25
N SER A 193 -6.04 -2.35 11.49
CA SER A 193 -6.35 -3.73 11.86
C SER A 193 -5.11 -4.62 11.74
N ASP A 194 -4.39 -4.48 10.63
CA ASP A 194 -3.22 -5.28 10.27
C ASP A 194 -2.29 -4.47 9.36
N ASN A 195 -1.28 -5.14 8.78
CA ASN A 195 -0.30 -4.54 7.88
C ASN A 195 0.05 -5.46 6.72
N GLU A 196 -0.02 -4.94 5.50
CA GLU A 196 0.53 -5.57 4.30
C GLU A 196 0.16 -7.06 4.19
N MET A 197 -1.13 -7.35 4.40
CA MET A 197 -1.67 -8.72 4.44
C MET A 197 -1.31 -9.56 3.22
N GLY A 198 -0.95 -8.90 2.13
CA GLY A 198 -0.53 -9.52 0.89
C GLY A 198 -1.64 -10.40 0.36
N TRP A 199 -2.81 -9.87 0.03
CA TRP A 199 -3.99 -10.69 -0.29
C TRP A 199 -3.82 -11.79 -1.36
N TRP A 200 -2.73 -11.79 -2.13
CA TRP A 200 -2.25 -12.79 -3.11
C TRP A 200 -3.27 -13.88 -3.45
N ASN A 201 -4.03 -13.57 -4.50
CA ASN A 201 -5.26 -14.25 -4.89
C ASN A 201 -5.03 -15.74 -5.19
N ALA A 202 -3.98 -16.06 -5.95
CA ALA A 202 -3.65 -17.45 -6.28
C ALA A 202 -3.23 -18.23 -5.03
N ALA A 203 -2.38 -17.63 -4.21
CA ALA A 203 -1.92 -18.24 -2.97
C ALA A 203 -3.07 -18.50 -1.99
N LEU A 204 -4.03 -17.56 -1.87
CA LEU A 204 -5.14 -17.65 -0.93
C LEU A 204 -6.09 -18.78 -1.32
N PHE A 205 -6.39 -18.87 -2.61
CA PHE A 205 -7.20 -19.92 -3.19
C PHE A 205 -6.53 -21.30 -3.00
N LYS A 206 -5.23 -21.40 -3.31
CA LYS A 206 -4.46 -22.64 -3.14
C LYS A 206 -4.42 -23.08 -1.68
N LEU A 207 -4.04 -22.19 -0.76
CA LEU A 207 -3.97 -22.51 0.67
C LEU A 207 -5.36 -22.89 1.22
N THR A 208 -6.44 -22.31 0.70
CA THR A 208 -7.80 -22.74 1.05
C THR A 208 -8.09 -24.17 0.56
N LEU A 209 -7.61 -24.56 -0.62
CA LEU A 209 -7.69 -25.95 -1.11
C LEU A 209 -6.80 -26.93 -0.35
N GLU A 210 -5.82 -26.46 0.43
CA GLU A 210 -5.02 -27.31 1.33
C GLU A 210 -5.71 -27.53 2.69
N GLN A 211 -6.66 -26.67 3.06
CA GLN A 211 -7.39 -26.81 4.33
C GLN A 211 -8.27 -28.05 4.35
N ALA A 212 -8.53 -28.56 5.56
CA ALA A 212 -9.36 -29.75 5.78
C ALA A 212 -10.79 -29.58 5.24
N PRO A 213 -11.49 -30.67 4.86
CA PRO A 213 -12.90 -30.63 4.42
C PRO A 213 -13.86 -29.97 5.41
N THR A 214 -13.50 -29.96 6.71
CA THR A 214 -14.25 -29.32 7.79
C THR A 214 -14.03 -27.82 7.90
N SER A 215 -13.05 -27.25 7.19
CA SER A 215 -12.81 -25.79 7.19
C SER A 215 -14.02 -25.04 6.62
N GLY A 216 -14.48 -24.05 7.36
CA GLY A 216 -15.57 -23.19 6.90
C GLY A 216 -15.18 -22.37 5.67
N GLN A 217 -13.92 -21.93 5.59
CA GLN A 217 -13.37 -21.24 4.42
C GLN A 217 -13.33 -22.15 3.18
N ARG A 218 -12.87 -23.40 3.33
CA ARG A 218 -12.89 -24.39 2.23
C ARG A 218 -14.31 -24.70 1.77
N GLN A 219 -15.24 -24.91 2.69
CA GLN A 219 -16.64 -25.20 2.36
C GLN A 219 -17.26 -24.09 1.50
N ARG A 220 -16.94 -22.83 1.79
CA ARG A 220 -17.39 -21.67 1.00
C ARG A 220 -16.74 -21.59 -0.37
N LEU A 221 -15.46 -21.94 -0.49
CA LEU A 221 -14.82 -22.10 -1.80
C LEU A 221 -15.53 -23.18 -2.62
N MET A 222 -15.80 -24.35 -2.03
CA MET A 222 -16.51 -25.45 -2.69
C MET A 222 -17.92 -25.05 -3.13
N GLN A 223 -18.66 -24.31 -2.29
CA GLN A 223 -19.97 -23.76 -2.63
C GLN A 223 -19.89 -22.78 -3.81
N LEU A 224 -18.90 -21.87 -3.80
CA LEU A 224 -18.67 -20.92 -4.89
C LEU A 224 -18.37 -21.64 -6.21
N LEU A 225 -17.53 -22.66 -6.20
CA LEU A 225 -17.19 -23.45 -7.38
C LEU A 225 -18.41 -24.16 -7.94
N ARG A 226 -19.17 -24.87 -7.11
CA ARG A 226 -20.41 -25.53 -7.53
C ARG A 226 -21.43 -24.55 -8.10
N LYS A 227 -21.61 -23.39 -7.47
CA LYS A 227 -22.51 -22.36 -7.97
C LYS A 227 -22.05 -21.80 -9.31
N THR A 228 -20.75 -21.54 -9.46
CA THR A 228 -20.18 -20.94 -10.68
C THR A 228 -20.22 -21.87 -11.88
N TYR A 229 -20.03 -23.17 -11.66
CA TYR A 229 -19.96 -24.20 -12.69
C TYR A 229 -21.19 -25.12 -12.69
N HIS A 230 -22.32 -24.68 -12.14
CA HIS A 230 -23.60 -25.40 -12.11
C HIS A 230 -23.48 -26.86 -11.62
N ASN A 231 -22.60 -27.10 -10.64
CA ASN A 231 -22.24 -28.42 -10.13
C ASN A 231 -21.84 -29.42 -11.23
N THR A 232 -21.33 -28.93 -12.36
CA THR A 232 -20.95 -29.70 -13.55
C THR A 232 -19.42 -29.71 -13.71
N TRP A 233 -18.80 -30.85 -13.42
CA TRP A 233 -17.33 -30.97 -13.38
C TRP A 233 -16.65 -30.58 -14.71
N SER A 234 -17.24 -30.96 -15.85
CA SER A 234 -16.70 -30.62 -17.17
C SER A 234 -16.73 -29.12 -17.49
N GLU A 235 -17.61 -28.34 -16.87
CA GLU A 235 -17.59 -26.88 -17.00
C GLU A 235 -16.42 -26.27 -16.22
N LEU A 236 -16.15 -26.78 -15.01
CA LEU A 236 -15.00 -26.37 -14.21
C LEU A 236 -13.69 -26.62 -14.95
N LEU A 237 -13.56 -27.77 -15.63
CA LEU A 237 -12.34 -28.13 -16.37
C LEU A 237 -12.03 -27.22 -17.60
N LYS A 238 -12.99 -26.41 -18.05
CA LYS A 238 -12.74 -25.38 -19.09
C LYS A 238 -11.85 -24.25 -18.56
N ASP A 239 -11.98 -23.93 -17.28
CA ASP A 239 -11.24 -22.86 -16.62
C ASP A 239 -10.08 -23.38 -15.77
N PHE A 240 -10.13 -24.64 -15.32
CA PHE A 240 -9.16 -25.20 -14.38
C PHE A 240 -8.57 -26.54 -14.83
N GLU A 241 -7.34 -26.76 -14.41
CA GLU A 241 -6.69 -28.07 -14.37
C GLU A 241 -6.80 -28.64 -12.96
N ALA A 242 -7.41 -29.81 -12.84
CA ALA A 242 -7.56 -30.49 -11.55
C ALA A 242 -6.41 -31.48 -11.31
N GLU A 243 -5.94 -31.53 -10.07
CA GLU A 243 -4.95 -32.49 -9.58
C GLU A 243 -5.49 -33.21 -8.34
N GLY A 244 -5.49 -34.54 -8.36
CA GLY A 244 -5.95 -35.35 -7.23
C GLY A 244 -7.48 -35.42 -7.05
N ALA A 245 -8.27 -34.95 -8.03
CA ALA A 245 -9.73 -35.08 -8.05
C ALA A 245 -10.26 -35.19 -9.50
N GLY A 246 -11.25 -36.06 -9.70
CA GLY A 246 -11.98 -36.28 -10.96
C GLY A 246 -13.47 -35.90 -10.89
N SER A 247 -13.96 -35.46 -9.73
CA SER A 247 -15.32 -34.93 -9.56
C SER A 247 -15.37 -33.92 -8.41
N PHE A 248 -16.52 -33.23 -8.23
CA PHE A 248 -16.72 -32.34 -7.07
C PHE A 248 -16.68 -33.09 -5.74
N GLU A 249 -17.20 -34.31 -5.69
CA GLU A 249 -17.21 -35.18 -4.48
C GLU A 249 -15.81 -35.69 -4.12
N GLU A 250 -14.93 -35.84 -5.10
CA GLU A 250 -13.50 -36.10 -4.85
C GLU A 250 -12.80 -34.82 -4.41
N LEU A 251 -13.08 -33.68 -5.04
CA LEU A 251 -12.52 -32.40 -4.66
C LEU A 251 -12.89 -31.99 -3.23
N ASP A 252 -14.09 -32.35 -2.74
CA ASP A 252 -14.47 -32.13 -1.33
C ASP A 252 -13.50 -32.81 -0.36
N ARG A 253 -13.02 -34.01 -0.71
CA ARG A 253 -12.09 -34.81 0.12
C ARG A 253 -10.66 -34.31 0.03
N GLY A 254 -10.28 -33.71 -1.10
CA GLY A 254 -8.94 -33.16 -1.34
C GLY A 254 -8.68 -32.92 -2.82
N GLY A 255 -7.57 -32.28 -3.13
CA GLY A 255 -7.17 -31.97 -4.51
C GLY A 255 -6.92 -30.48 -4.73
N MET A 256 -6.28 -30.17 -5.86
CA MET A 256 -5.89 -28.82 -6.27
C MET A 256 -6.54 -28.45 -7.59
N LEU A 257 -6.75 -27.15 -7.77
CA LEU A 257 -7.16 -26.55 -9.03
C LEU A 257 -6.15 -25.46 -9.41
N TYR A 258 -5.70 -25.50 -10.66
CA TYR A 258 -4.81 -24.50 -11.25
C TYR A 258 -5.52 -23.86 -12.44
N LEU A 259 -5.27 -22.58 -12.69
CA LEU A 259 -5.84 -21.86 -13.82
C LEU A 259 -5.37 -22.48 -15.14
N ARG A 260 -6.30 -22.79 -16.04
CA ARG A 260 -5.97 -23.17 -17.41
C ARG A 260 -5.50 -21.92 -18.18
N PRO A 261 -4.36 -21.96 -18.88
CA PRO A 261 -3.88 -20.82 -19.66
C PRO A 261 -4.92 -20.31 -20.67
N GLY A 262 -5.09 -19.00 -20.77
CA GLY A 262 -6.03 -18.39 -21.73
C GLY A 262 -7.51 -18.48 -21.33
N SER A 263 -7.82 -19.16 -20.22
CA SER A 263 -9.19 -19.35 -19.77
C SER A 263 -9.77 -18.13 -19.06
N THR A 264 -10.98 -18.27 -18.51
CA THR A 264 -11.67 -17.22 -17.78
C THR A 264 -11.79 -17.48 -16.28
N GLY A 265 -11.11 -18.51 -15.78
CA GLY A 265 -11.13 -18.92 -14.37
C GLY A 265 -10.65 -17.85 -13.39
N ILE A 266 -9.89 -16.85 -13.87
CA ILE A 266 -9.49 -15.68 -13.07
C ILE A 266 -10.69 -14.97 -12.43
N ARG A 267 -11.87 -14.99 -13.07
CA ARG A 267 -13.11 -14.44 -12.49
C ARG A 267 -13.56 -15.19 -11.24
N THR A 268 -13.35 -16.51 -11.21
CA THR A 268 -13.67 -17.36 -10.05
C THR A 268 -12.72 -17.09 -8.89
N TYR A 269 -11.41 -16.98 -9.17
CA TYR A 269 -10.42 -16.53 -8.18
C TYR A 269 -10.81 -15.17 -7.57
N ARG A 270 -11.13 -14.17 -8.40
CA ARG A 270 -11.56 -12.83 -7.95
C ARG A 270 -12.82 -12.88 -7.07
N ARG A 271 -13.84 -13.66 -7.47
CA ARG A 271 -15.05 -13.85 -6.63
C ARG A 271 -14.73 -14.47 -5.28
N PHE A 272 -13.80 -15.42 -5.24
CA PHE A 272 -13.36 -16.03 -3.99
C PHE A 272 -12.60 -15.02 -3.12
N LEU A 273 -11.68 -14.25 -3.72
CA LEU A 273 -10.96 -13.19 -3.02
C LEU A 273 -11.90 -12.16 -2.39
N ASN A 274 -12.92 -11.71 -3.13
CA ASN A 274 -13.95 -10.81 -2.61
C ASN A 274 -14.66 -11.41 -1.39
N LEU A 275 -15.08 -12.67 -1.46
CA LEU A 275 -15.74 -13.37 -0.34
C LEU A 275 -14.85 -13.46 0.90
N MET A 276 -13.55 -13.68 0.72
CA MET A 276 -12.59 -13.73 1.83
C MET A 276 -12.35 -12.34 2.43
N ALA A 277 -12.20 -11.32 1.58
CA ALA A 277 -12.04 -9.95 2.03
C ALA A 277 -13.27 -9.44 2.79
N GLU A 278 -14.49 -9.72 2.31
CA GLU A 278 -15.74 -9.34 3.00
C GLU A 278 -15.80 -9.98 4.40
N ARG A 279 -15.43 -11.26 4.52
CA ARG A 279 -15.38 -11.94 5.82
C ARG A 279 -14.37 -11.28 6.76
N TYR A 280 -13.14 -11.06 6.27
CA TYR A 280 -12.09 -10.46 7.07
C TYR A 280 -12.49 -9.08 7.58
N TYR A 281 -12.92 -8.18 6.70
CA TYR A 281 -13.24 -6.80 7.06
C TYR A 281 -14.42 -6.72 8.03
N SER A 282 -15.47 -7.54 7.80
CA SER A 282 -16.59 -7.65 8.74
C SER A 282 -16.14 -8.13 10.11
N LEU A 283 -15.25 -9.13 10.17
CA LEU A 283 -14.78 -9.72 11.41
C LEU A 283 -13.89 -8.74 12.20
N VAL A 284 -12.94 -8.08 11.54
CA VAL A 284 -12.07 -7.11 12.24
C VAL A 284 -12.85 -5.88 12.72
N ARG A 285 -13.85 -5.41 11.95
CA ARG A 285 -14.74 -4.32 12.39
C ARG A 285 -15.52 -4.72 13.64
N GLU A 286 -16.13 -5.90 13.64
CA GLU A 286 -16.85 -6.44 14.81
C GLU A 286 -15.95 -6.51 16.05
N ILE A 287 -14.75 -7.08 15.89
CA ILE A 287 -13.79 -7.27 16.98
C ILE A 287 -13.32 -5.94 17.54
N ILE A 288 -12.92 -4.99 16.68
CA ILE A 288 -12.43 -3.67 17.13
C ILE A 288 -13.54 -2.93 17.86
N CYS A 289 -14.74 -2.83 17.26
CA CYS A 289 -15.86 -2.12 17.86
C CYS A 289 -16.38 -2.77 19.16
N THR A 290 -16.12 -4.06 19.38
CA THR A 290 -16.41 -4.73 20.66
C THR A 290 -15.62 -4.12 21.82
N TYR A 291 -14.36 -3.72 21.58
CA TYR A 291 -13.47 -3.21 22.63
C TYR A 291 -13.35 -1.69 22.65
N ASP A 292 -13.49 -1.03 21.51
CA ASP A 292 -13.62 0.41 21.39
C ASP A 292 -14.48 0.81 20.18
N PRO A 293 -15.77 1.14 20.37
CA PRO A 293 -16.65 1.59 19.29
C PRO A 293 -16.38 3.05 18.87
N ARG A 294 -15.49 3.78 19.55
CA ARG A 294 -15.21 5.20 19.31
C ARG A 294 -14.05 5.42 18.35
N GLY A 295 -13.01 4.57 18.41
CA GLY A 295 -11.84 4.66 17.55
C GLY A 295 -12.17 4.34 16.09
N LEU A 296 -11.53 5.05 15.16
CA LEU A 296 -11.68 4.80 13.73
C LEU A 296 -11.06 3.46 13.33
N VAL A 297 -11.72 2.70 12.47
CA VAL A 297 -11.18 1.50 11.81
C VAL A 297 -10.53 1.91 10.50
N LEU A 298 -9.20 1.85 10.44
CA LEU A 298 -8.41 2.43 9.36
C LEU A 298 -7.91 1.40 8.33
N GLY A 299 -8.40 0.16 8.39
CA GLY A 299 -8.04 -0.92 7.47
C GLY A 299 -6.66 -1.54 7.72
N ASP A 300 -6.18 -2.32 6.74
CA ASP A 300 -5.10 -3.30 6.83
C ASP A 300 -3.81 -2.89 6.09
N ARG A 301 -3.69 -1.61 5.70
CA ARG A 301 -2.48 -0.99 5.15
C ARG A 301 -1.92 -1.73 3.95
N TYR A 302 -2.57 -1.55 2.80
CA TYR A 302 -2.15 -2.16 1.53
C TYR A 302 -0.69 -1.88 1.17
N GLN A 303 0.03 -2.90 0.71
CA GLN A 303 1.47 -2.88 0.41
C GLN A 303 1.80 -2.21 -0.93
N SER A 304 1.45 -0.93 -1.12
CA SER A 304 1.62 -0.20 -2.39
C SER A 304 0.96 -0.85 -3.62
N PHE A 305 0.09 -1.84 -3.41
CA PHE A 305 -0.80 -2.48 -4.38
C PHE A 305 -2.03 -3.03 -3.65
N TYR A 306 -3.15 -3.17 -4.35
CA TYR A 306 -4.34 -3.84 -3.84
C TYR A 306 -5.12 -4.51 -4.97
N TYR A 307 -5.87 -5.57 -4.66
CA TYR A 307 -6.86 -6.11 -5.60
C TYR A 307 -8.14 -5.27 -5.51
N PRO A 308 -8.77 -4.89 -6.65
CA PRO A 308 -10.03 -4.15 -6.62
C PRO A 308 -11.14 -4.83 -5.80
N GLU A 309 -11.16 -6.15 -5.76
CA GLU A 309 -12.06 -6.97 -4.93
C GLU A 309 -11.92 -6.64 -3.44
N VAL A 310 -10.67 -6.55 -2.97
CA VAL A 310 -10.35 -6.31 -1.55
C VAL A 310 -10.74 -4.88 -1.17
N ALA A 311 -10.41 -3.90 -2.04
CA ALA A 311 -10.78 -2.51 -1.84
C ALA A 311 -12.31 -2.33 -1.72
N ARG A 312 -13.09 -2.96 -2.62
CA ARG A 312 -14.57 -2.93 -2.55
C ARG A 312 -15.10 -3.60 -1.29
N ALA A 313 -14.57 -4.76 -0.94
CA ALA A 313 -15.00 -5.50 0.25
C ALA A 313 -14.77 -4.71 1.57
N SER A 314 -13.79 -3.81 1.59
CA SER A 314 -13.52 -2.96 2.77
C SER A 314 -14.59 -1.90 3.05
N ALA A 315 -15.36 -1.51 2.02
CA ALA A 315 -16.22 -0.31 2.02
C ALA A 315 -17.21 -0.23 3.19
N SER A 316 -17.78 -1.36 3.62
CA SER A 316 -18.78 -1.40 4.69
C SER A 316 -18.18 -1.42 6.09
N SER A 317 -16.88 -1.64 6.22
CA SER A 317 -16.24 -2.02 7.48
C SER A 317 -15.20 -1.02 7.97
N VAL A 318 -14.56 -0.28 7.05
CA VAL A 318 -13.56 0.72 7.40
C VAL A 318 -14.14 2.14 7.40
N ASP A 319 -13.58 3.01 8.23
CA ASP A 319 -13.89 4.44 8.24
C ASP A 319 -12.97 5.21 7.27
N ALA A 320 -11.74 4.71 7.06
CA ALA A 320 -10.83 5.11 5.99
C ALA A 320 -10.06 3.90 5.47
N SER A 321 -9.72 3.89 4.18
CA SER A 321 -8.79 2.92 3.60
C SER A 321 -7.34 3.35 3.90
N SER A 322 -6.45 2.41 4.20
CA SER A 322 -5.03 2.70 4.40
C SER A 322 -4.14 1.96 3.40
N SER A 323 -3.05 2.62 3.01
CA SER A 323 -2.01 2.00 2.20
C SER A 323 -0.62 2.52 2.54
N ASN A 324 0.31 1.59 2.72
CA ASN A 324 1.73 1.84 2.65
C ASN A 324 2.09 2.16 1.20
N LEU A 325 2.11 3.45 0.84
CA LEU A 325 2.20 3.92 -0.52
C LEU A 325 3.45 4.78 -0.70
N ASN A 326 4.47 4.19 -1.34
CA ASN A 326 5.75 4.84 -1.62
C ASN A 326 5.85 5.46 -3.01
N ALA A 327 6.55 6.60 -3.11
CA ALA A 327 6.65 7.38 -4.34
C ALA A 327 7.11 6.51 -5.51
N ALA A 328 6.30 6.42 -6.56
CA ALA A 328 6.61 5.61 -7.73
C ALA A 328 7.91 6.06 -8.43
N TRP A 329 8.28 7.32 -8.27
CA TRP A 329 9.49 7.92 -8.81
C TRP A 329 10.33 8.63 -7.75
N ASN A 330 11.64 8.72 -8.00
CA ASN A 330 12.62 9.35 -7.10
C ASN A 330 12.43 10.87 -6.91
N ASP A 331 11.43 11.48 -7.53
CA ASP A 331 11.05 12.89 -7.32
C ASP A 331 9.92 13.07 -6.30
N GLY A 332 9.43 11.98 -5.67
CA GLY A 332 8.35 12.04 -4.68
C GLY A 332 6.94 11.98 -5.28
N THR A 333 6.78 11.61 -6.55
CA THR A 333 5.47 11.54 -7.21
C THR A 333 4.94 10.11 -7.36
N PHE A 334 3.63 9.99 -7.62
CA PHE A 334 2.87 8.73 -7.69
C PHE A 334 1.95 8.73 -8.92
N PRO A 335 1.59 7.55 -9.46
CA PRO A 335 0.57 7.47 -10.50
C PRO A 335 -0.77 7.99 -9.96
N ARG A 336 -1.54 8.65 -10.81
CA ARG A 336 -2.83 9.26 -10.47
C ARG A 336 -3.86 8.20 -10.10
N PHE A 337 -3.91 7.08 -10.84
CA PHE A 337 -4.93 6.06 -10.64
C PHE A 337 -4.98 5.48 -9.22
N TYR A 338 -3.86 5.34 -8.51
CA TYR A 338 -3.80 4.48 -7.33
C TYR A 338 -4.78 4.88 -6.23
N LEU A 339 -4.68 6.14 -5.78
CA LEU A 339 -5.51 6.67 -4.71
C LEU A 339 -6.92 7.00 -5.20
N ASP A 340 -7.05 7.51 -6.43
CA ASP A 340 -8.34 7.83 -7.04
C ASP A 340 -9.21 6.57 -7.17
N THR A 341 -8.66 5.49 -7.73
CA THR A 341 -9.36 4.21 -7.87
C THR A 341 -9.63 3.57 -6.52
N LEU A 342 -8.73 3.69 -5.54
CA LEU A 342 -8.98 3.18 -4.18
C LEU A 342 -10.19 3.88 -3.57
N HIS A 343 -10.24 5.20 -3.68
CA HIS A 343 -11.35 6.01 -3.17
C HIS A 343 -12.68 5.67 -3.86
N VAL A 344 -12.68 5.52 -5.19
CA VAL A 344 -13.88 5.12 -5.94
C VAL A 344 -14.37 3.73 -5.53
N LEU A 345 -13.46 2.77 -5.38
CA LEU A 345 -13.81 1.39 -5.06
C LEU A 345 -14.29 1.21 -3.61
N SER A 346 -13.67 1.88 -2.65
CA SER A 346 -14.04 1.77 -1.24
C SER A 346 -15.15 2.75 -0.84
N GLY A 347 -15.31 3.86 -1.57
CA GLY A 347 -16.17 4.97 -1.15
C GLY A 347 -15.68 5.67 0.13
N LYS A 348 -14.42 5.48 0.51
CA LYS A 348 -13.85 5.97 1.78
C LYS A 348 -12.71 6.95 1.55
N PRO A 349 -12.48 7.88 2.49
CA PRO A 349 -11.24 8.62 2.58
C PRO A 349 -10.03 7.67 2.67
N ALA A 350 -8.86 8.16 2.26
CA ALA A 350 -7.62 7.38 2.26
C ALA A 350 -6.59 7.94 3.25
N LEU A 351 -5.77 7.06 3.82
CA LEU A 351 -4.61 7.40 4.63
C LEU A 351 -3.38 6.71 4.04
N VAL A 352 -2.36 7.49 3.65
CA VAL A 352 -1.06 6.94 3.25
C VAL A 352 -0.31 6.55 4.51
N SER A 353 -0.35 5.28 4.85
CA SER A 353 -0.01 4.79 6.18
C SER A 353 1.47 4.50 6.37
N GLU A 354 2.24 4.51 5.27
CA GLU A 354 3.69 4.62 5.21
C GLU A 354 4.08 5.29 3.89
N PHE A 355 5.03 6.23 3.95
CA PHE A 355 5.84 6.64 2.82
C PHE A 355 7.25 7.01 3.28
N TYR A 356 8.23 6.84 2.39
CA TYR A 356 9.63 7.12 2.70
C TYR A 356 10.43 7.52 1.47
N MET A 357 11.62 8.06 1.74
CA MET A 357 12.65 8.30 0.74
C MET A 357 14.02 8.25 1.43
N ALA A 358 14.94 7.50 0.85
CA ALA A 358 16.33 7.41 1.28
C ALA A 358 17.24 8.32 0.45
N ALA A 359 18.44 8.58 0.96
CA ALA A 359 19.53 9.25 0.26
C ALA A 359 20.87 8.57 0.54
N ARG A 360 21.67 8.40 -0.51
CA ARG A 360 23.04 7.87 -0.39
C ARG A 360 23.95 8.71 0.51
N GLN A 361 23.71 10.02 0.60
CA GLN A 361 24.36 10.89 1.58
C GLN A 361 23.70 10.68 2.95
N ASN A 362 24.21 9.77 3.78
CA ASN A 362 23.71 9.57 5.14
C ASN A 362 24.86 9.51 6.17
N ARG A 363 24.53 9.60 7.46
CA ARG A 363 25.50 9.57 8.56
C ARG A 363 25.56 8.22 9.30
N SER A 364 24.62 7.32 8.98
CA SER A 364 24.46 6.01 9.62
C SER A 364 25.27 4.90 8.95
N GLY A 365 25.84 5.16 7.76
CA GLY A 365 26.63 4.18 7.00
C GLY A 365 25.80 3.23 6.13
N ASP A 366 24.49 3.46 6.05
CA ASP A 366 23.53 2.74 5.24
C ASP A 366 23.91 2.74 3.76
N LYS A 367 23.90 1.57 3.11
CA LYS A 367 24.19 1.50 1.67
C LYS A 367 23.02 1.99 0.83
N ASN A 368 21.78 1.78 1.31
CA ASN A 368 20.56 2.10 0.58
C ASN A 368 20.56 1.46 -0.83
N ASP A 369 21.01 0.22 -0.95
CA ASP A 369 21.36 -0.39 -2.24
C ASP A 369 20.24 -1.24 -2.88
N SER A 370 19.16 -1.56 -2.16
CA SER A 370 18.04 -2.25 -2.79
C SER A 370 17.34 -1.33 -3.81
N SER A 371 17.31 -1.83 -5.04
CA SER A 371 16.86 -1.09 -6.23
C SER A 371 15.34 -0.78 -6.26
N THR A 372 14.58 -1.31 -5.31
CA THR A 372 13.12 -1.20 -5.31
C THR A 372 12.62 0.02 -4.56
N PHE A 373 13.35 0.58 -3.59
CA PHE A 373 12.91 1.71 -2.77
C PHE A 373 13.35 3.08 -3.34
N PRO A 374 12.59 4.17 -3.09
CA PRO A 374 12.98 5.50 -3.52
C PRO A 374 14.29 5.94 -2.84
N CYS A 375 15.34 6.14 -3.64
CA CYS A 375 16.66 6.50 -3.16
C CYS A 375 17.28 7.59 -4.05
N VAL A 376 17.54 8.75 -3.45
CA VAL A 376 18.16 9.91 -4.10
C VAL A 376 19.63 10.05 -3.68
N LYS A 377 20.34 11.07 -4.16
CA LYS A 377 21.77 11.24 -3.87
C LYS A 377 21.97 12.00 -2.57
N THR A 378 21.23 13.08 -2.34
CA THR A 378 21.49 14.03 -1.25
C THR A 378 20.32 14.16 -0.27
N GLN A 379 20.60 14.61 0.96
CA GLN A 379 19.56 14.92 1.94
C GLN A 379 18.65 16.09 1.49
N ALA A 380 19.16 17.00 0.66
CA ALA A 380 18.35 18.08 0.07
C ALA A 380 17.34 17.56 -0.96
N GLU A 381 17.74 16.58 -1.79
CA GLU A 381 16.83 15.87 -2.69
C GLU A 381 15.79 15.08 -1.89
N ARG A 382 16.20 14.43 -0.79
CA ARG A 382 15.30 13.66 0.09
C ARG A 382 14.22 14.55 0.70
N ALA A 383 14.60 15.71 1.20
CA ALA A 383 13.68 16.73 1.71
C ALA A 383 12.75 17.27 0.62
N THR A 384 13.23 17.40 -0.61
CA THR A 384 12.41 17.80 -1.77
C THR A 384 11.39 16.73 -2.13
N GLY A 385 11.79 15.46 -2.17
CA GLY A 385 10.87 14.35 -2.41
C GLY A 385 9.81 14.22 -1.32
N PHE A 386 10.20 14.34 -0.04
CA PHE A 386 9.26 14.43 1.08
C PHE A 386 8.21 15.54 0.86
N ARG A 387 8.66 16.76 0.57
CA ARG A 387 7.76 17.90 0.36
C ARG A 387 6.82 17.67 -0.83
N ASN A 388 7.34 17.15 -1.94
CA ASN A 388 6.54 16.86 -3.14
C ASN A 388 5.44 15.83 -2.83
N THR A 389 5.79 14.75 -2.13
CA THR A 389 4.84 13.73 -1.67
C THR A 389 3.75 14.34 -0.79
N VAL A 390 4.14 15.01 0.30
CA VAL A 390 3.16 15.52 1.29
C VAL A 390 2.26 16.60 0.68
N GLN A 391 2.80 17.49 -0.16
CA GLN A 391 2.00 18.50 -0.86
C GLN A 391 1.02 17.87 -1.86
N ALA A 392 1.41 16.82 -2.58
CA ALA A 392 0.49 16.09 -3.46
C ALA A 392 -0.65 15.46 -2.67
N LEU A 393 -0.34 14.80 -1.54
CA LEU A 393 -1.34 14.16 -0.68
C LEU A 393 -2.28 15.18 -0.01
N LEU A 394 -1.77 16.31 0.48
CA LEU A 394 -2.59 17.38 1.04
C LEU A 394 -3.59 17.96 0.04
N ARG A 395 -3.21 18.01 -1.24
CA ARG A 395 -4.06 18.50 -2.34
C ARG A 395 -5.05 17.47 -2.87
N THR A 396 -4.97 16.22 -2.41
CA THR A 396 -5.95 15.18 -2.77
C THR A 396 -7.14 15.24 -1.79
N PRO A 397 -8.36 15.61 -2.24
CA PRO A 397 -9.47 15.96 -1.35
C PRO A 397 -9.92 14.86 -0.39
N PHE A 398 -9.75 13.59 -0.75
CA PHE A 398 -10.15 12.46 0.07
C PHE A 398 -9.01 11.85 0.90
N VAL A 399 -7.76 12.33 0.76
CA VAL A 399 -6.62 11.85 1.57
C VAL A 399 -6.58 12.61 2.89
N VAL A 400 -6.70 11.93 4.02
CA VAL A 400 -6.81 12.55 5.35
C VAL A 400 -5.53 12.46 6.19
N GLY A 401 -4.53 11.69 5.74
CA GLY A 401 -3.26 11.57 6.43
C GLY A 401 -2.16 10.91 5.60
N ALA A 402 -0.93 11.10 6.07
CA ALA A 402 0.30 10.56 5.53
C ALA A 402 1.30 10.29 6.67
N ASP A 403 1.76 9.06 6.85
CA ASP A 403 2.68 8.66 7.90
C ASP A 403 4.08 8.39 7.30
N TRP A 404 5.10 9.08 7.79
CA TRP A 404 6.49 8.87 7.41
C TRP A 404 7.05 7.58 8.04
N PHE A 405 7.65 6.71 7.23
CA PHE A 405 8.46 5.61 7.73
C PHE A 405 9.94 6.04 7.63
N GLN A 406 10.68 6.19 8.72
CA GLN A 406 10.36 5.93 10.13
C GLN A 406 11.09 6.94 11.03
N TYR A 407 11.00 6.79 12.36
CA TYR A 407 11.60 7.75 13.29
C TYR A 407 13.13 7.84 13.18
N TYR A 408 13.83 6.71 13.15
CA TYR A 408 15.29 6.61 13.13
C TYR A 408 15.79 5.77 11.94
N ASP A 409 17.05 5.96 11.55
CA ASP A 409 17.71 5.15 10.51
C ASP A 409 17.92 3.70 10.96
N GLU A 410 17.94 2.78 10.00
CA GLU A 410 18.20 1.38 10.26
C GLU A 410 19.66 1.12 10.70
N PRO A 411 19.98 -0.08 11.21
CA PRO A 411 21.34 -0.41 11.59
C PRO A 411 22.29 -0.35 10.39
N THR A 412 23.54 0.07 10.61
CA THR A 412 24.55 0.31 9.56
C THR A 412 24.78 -0.87 8.61
N TYR A 413 24.68 -2.11 9.10
CA TYR A 413 24.84 -3.32 8.28
C TYR A 413 23.54 -4.12 8.13
N GLY A 414 22.43 -3.42 8.34
CA GLY A 414 21.09 -3.88 8.11
C GLY A 414 20.41 -4.53 9.30
N ARG A 415 19.08 -4.57 9.20
CA ARG A 415 18.17 -5.34 10.05
C ARG A 415 18.38 -6.85 9.85
N GLY A 416 17.65 -7.67 10.61
CA GLY A 416 17.72 -9.14 10.50
C GLY A 416 17.36 -9.71 9.11
N ASP A 417 16.61 -8.95 8.30
CA ASP A 417 16.28 -9.28 6.90
C ASP A 417 17.28 -8.70 5.88
N GLY A 418 18.24 -7.89 6.33
CA GLY A 418 19.30 -7.25 5.54
C GLY A 418 18.97 -5.84 5.04
N GLU A 419 17.80 -5.29 5.38
CA GLU A 419 17.42 -3.91 5.02
C GLU A 419 18.28 -2.89 5.78
N ASP A 420 18.98 -2.01 5.05
CA ASP A 420 19.97 -1.04 5.57
C ASP A 420 19.75 0.39 5.01
N TYR A 421 18.64 1.00 5.41
CA TYR A 421 18.18 2.30 4.87
C TYR A 421 18.17 3.46 5.86
N ASN A 422 18.51 4.63 5.31
CA ASN A 422 18.43 5.90 6.01
C ASN A 422 17.00 6.48 5.93
N PHE A 423 16.00 5.75 6.44
CA PHE A 423 14.61 6.20 6.47
C PHE A 423 14.29 7.16 7.63
N GLY A 424 15.20 7.34 8.58
CA GLY A 424 14.97 8.09 9.81
C GLY A 424 14.79 9.59 9.65
N LEU A 425 13.98 10.18 10.53
CA LEU A 425 14.04 11.62 10.83
C LEU A 425 15.31 11.96 11.62
N VAL A 426 15.83 11.00 12.39
CA VAL A 426 17.13 11.04 13.06
C VAL A 426 18.01 9.91 12.54
N ASP A 427 19.33 10.07 12.63
CA ASP A 427 20.28 8.98 12.40
C ASP A 427 20.38 8.04 13.62
N ILE A 428 21.22 7.00 13.51
CA ILE A 428 21.47 6.04 14.60
C ILE A 428 22.10 6.67 15.87
N HIS A 429 22.54 7.93 15.81
CA HIS A 429 23.13 8.69 16.92
C HIS A 429 22.16 9.74 17.50
N ASP A 430 20.85 9.59 17.23
CA ASP A 430 19.79 10.49 17.66
C ASP A 430 19.94 11.94 17.15
N GLN A 431 20.72 12.16 16.08
CA GLN A 431 20.87 13.47 15.47
C GLN A 431 19.86 13.66 14.33
N PRO A 432 19.07 14.76 14.33
CA PRO A 432 18.10 15.03 13.27
C PRO A 432 18.74 15.18 11.88
N TYR A 433 18.01 14.80 10.84
CA TYR A 433 18.28 15.25 9.47
C TYR A 433 17.60 16.62 9.27
N GLU A 434 18.36 17.69 9.40
CA GLU A 434 17.85 19.06 9.50
C GLU A 434 17.09 19.51 8.25
N SER A 435 17.54 19.09 7.06
CA SER A 435 16.84 19.40 5.80
C SER A 435 15.44 18.79 5.74
N LEU A 436 15.29 17.55 6.21
CA LEU A 436 14.03 16.82 6.21
C LEU A 436 13.07 17.38 7.28
N THR A 437 13.55 17.54 8.51
CA THR A 437 12.75 18.07 9.62
C THR A 437 12.37 19.54 9.41
N ALA A 438 13.23 20.35 8.80
CA ALA A 438 12.88 21.72 8.39
C ALA A 438 11.84 21.75 7.27
N ALA A 439 11.89 20.81 6.33
CA ALA A 439 10.87 20.69 5.29
C ALA A 439 9.49 20.34 5.87
N ALA A 440 9.42 19.44 6.85
CA ALA A 440 8.20 19.13 7.59
C ALA A 440 7.69 20.36 8.37
N ARG A 441 8.57 21.01 9.13
CA ARG A 441 8.23 22.20 9.94
C ARG A 441 7.66 23.37 9.10
N ALA A 442 8.07 23.49 7.85
CA ALA A 442 7.63 24.56 6.95
C ALA A 442 6.24 24.34 6.34
N LEU A 443 5.61 23.18 6.55
CA LEU A 443 4.28 22.87 6.00
C LEU A 443 3.17 23.48 6.87
N ASP A 444 2.29 24.26 6.24
CA ASP A 444 0.98 24.61 6.79
C ASP A 444 -0.04 23.56 6.34
N LEU A 445 -0.20 22.49 7.12
CA LEU A 445 -1.04 21.35 6.76
C LEU A 445 -2.50 21.76 6.51
N VAL A 446 -3.05 22.62 7.37
CA VAL A 446 -4.45 23.04 7.29
C VAL A 446 -4.64 24.09 6.18
N GLY A 447 -3.74 25.07 6.09
CA GLY A 447 -3.83 26.11 5.06
C GLY A 447 -3.59 25.57 3.65
N LEU A 448 -2.61 24.68 3.44
CA LEU A 448 -2.37 24.05 2.14
C LEU A 448 -3.55 23.22 1.67
N ARG A 449 -4.23 22.54 2.59
CA ARG A 449 -5.42 21.73 2.29
C ARG A 449 -6.70 22.55 2.12
N ASN A 450 -6.82 23.71 2.76
CA ASN A 450 -7.91 24.65 2.50
C ASN A 450 -7.72 25.46 1.22
N GLY A 451 -6.52 25.44 0.63
CA GLY A 451 -6.22 26.17 -0.60
C GLY A 451 -7.04 25.67 -1.81
N PRO A 452 -7.09 26.45 -2.91
CA PRO A 452 -7.84 26.06 -4.09
C PRO A 452 -7.28 24.76 -4.70
N HIS A 453 -8.16 23.77 -4.88
CA HIS A 453 -7.85 22.51 -5.57
C HIS A 453 -7.99 22.70 -7.08
N ALA A 454 -7.01 23.38 -7.70
CA ALA A 454 -6.99 23.55 -9.14
C ALA A 454 -6.96 22.19 -9.86
N ALA A 455 -7.69 22.10 -10.98
CA ALA A 455 -7.62 20.91 -11.83
C ALA A 455 -6.17 20.67 -12.27
N ARG A 456 -5.69 19.43 -12.07
CA ARG A 456 -4.37 19.04 -12.58
C ARG A 456 -4.37 19.10 -14.10
N PRO A 457 -3.30 19.59 -14.74
CA PRO A 457 -3.21 19.60 -16.19
C PRO A 457 -3.20 18.17 -16.74
N ASP A 458 -3.50 18.05 -18.02
CA ASP A 458 -3.48 16.79 -18.77
C ASP A 458 -3.27 17.09 -20.27
N ALA A 459 -3.18 16.03 -21.08
CA ALA A 459 -2.86 16.11 -22.50
C ALA A 459 -3.89 16.89 -23.34
N SER A 460 -5.11 17.11 -22.84
CA SER A 460 -6.11 17.94 -23.51
C SER A 460 -5.67 19.41 -23.61
N LEU A 461 -4.78 19.87 -22.72
CA LEU A 461 -4.19 21.21 -22.79
C LEU A 461 -3.05 21.31 -23.82
N GLY A 462 -2.60 20.17 -24.35
CA GLY A 462 -1.54 20.04 -25.34
C GLY A 462 -0.47 19.05 -24.91
N VAL A 463 -0.11 18.14 -25.82
CA VAL A 463 0.91 17.11 -25.59
C VAL A 463 2.28 17.79 -25.49
N PRO A 464 3.04 17.59 -24.40
CA PRO A 464 4.34 18.23 -24.20
C PRO A 464 5.45 17.57 -25.03
N PRO A 465 6.56 18.27 -25.29
CA PRO A 465 7.73 17.66 -25.93
C PRO A 465 8.28 16.51 -25.09
N ALA A 466 8.82 15.52 -25.77
CA ALA A 466 9.54 14.41 -25.17
C ALA A 466 10.90 14.90 -24.63
N PRO A 467 11.42 14.29 -23.54
CA PRO A 467 12.79 14.55 -23.11
C PRO A 467 13.77 14.10 -24.20
N ARG A 468 15.04 14.54 -24.09
CA ARG A 468 16.08 14.28 -25.11
C ARG A 468 16.21 12.80 -25.49
N ASP A 469 16.12 11.92 -24.50
CA ASP A 469 16.03 10.48 -24.69
C ASP A 469 14.86 9.93 -23.85
N PRO A 470 13.71 9.64 -24.49
CA PRO A 470 12.51 9.16 -23.79
C PRO A 470 12.69 7.83 -23.07
N PHE A 471 13.71 7.03 -23.44
CA PHE A 471 13.99 5.73 -22.83
C PHE A 471 15.27 5.73 -21.99
N ALA A 472 15.90 6.90 -21.77
CA ALA A 472 17.06 7.00 -20.89
C ALA A 472 16.69 6.59 -19.45
N GLY A 473 17.57 5.82 -18.82
CA GLY A 473 17.41 5.42 -17.43
C GLY A 473 16.12 4.64 -17.18
N PHE A 474 15.68 3.80 -18.14
CA PHE A 474 14.48 2.99 -18.01
C PHE A 474 14.68 1.85 -16.99
N SER A 475 14.69 2.22 -15.71
CA SER A 475 14.83 1.33 -14.56
C SER A 475 13.83 1.71 -13.47
N ILE A 476 13.77 0.90 -12.40
CA ILE A 476 12.89 1.11 -11.26
C ILE A 476 13.08 2.52 -10.67
N ARG A 477 11.98 3.22 -10.39
CA ARG A 477 11.90 4.63 -9.93
C ARG A 477 12.40 5.73 -10.89
N LEU A 478 12.98 5.36 -12.04
CA LEU A 478 13.51 6.31 -13.04
C LEU A 478 12.77 6.27 -14.39
N ALA A 479 12.22 5.12 -14.77
CA ALA A 479 11.43 4.99 -16.00
C ALA A 479 10.29 6.02 -16.04
N LEU A 480 10.22 6.81 -17.11
CA LEU A 480 9.27 7.91 -17.30
C LEU A 480 9.43 9.11 -16.33
N LYS A 481 10.42 9.11 -15.43
CA LYS A 481 10.58 10.18 -14.42
C LYS A 481 10.73 11.55 -15.05
N ASP A 482 11.55 11.63 -16.11
CA ASP A 482 11.89 12.89 -16.79
C ASP A 482 10.89 13.29 -17.88
N TRP A 483 9.78 12.56 -18.02
CA TRP A 483 8.66 12.99 -18.84
C TRP A 483 7.83 14.03 -18.09
N ASP A 484 7.22 14.97 -18.80
CA ASP A 484 6.18 15.84 -18.25
C ASP A 484 4.89 15.01 -18.06
N ARG A 485 4.84 14.28 -16.95
CA ARG A 485 3.73 13.39 -16.59
C ARG A 485 2.46 14.13 -16.19
N GLU A 486 2.53 15.44 -15.99
CA GLU A 486 1.36 16.26 -15.69
C GLU A 486 0.65 16.67 -16.98
N ARG A 487 1.33 17.40 -17.89
CA ARG A 487 0.75 17.77 -19.20
C ARG A 487 0.62 16.58 -20.15
N GLY A 488 1.45 15.55 -20.00
CA GLY A 488 1.38 14.35 -20.81
C GLY A 488 0.31 13.35 -20.35
N PHE A 489 -0.33 13.54 -19.20
CA PHE A 489 -1.32 12.58 -18.68
C PHE A 489 -2.53 12.44 -19.62
N VAL A 490 -2.87 11.22 -19.98
CA VAL A 490 -4.06 10.90 -20.77
C VAL A 490 -5.15 10.40 -19.83
N LYS A 491 -6.26 11.13 -19.73
CA LYS A 491 -7.40 10.73 -18.90
C LYS A 491 -7.96 9.37 -19.37
N PRO A 492 -8.10 8.38 -18.47
CA PRO A 492 -8.72 7.11 -18.82
C PRO A 492 -10.22 7.28 -19.08
N VAL A 493 -10.75 6.41 -19.94
CA VAL A 493 -12.20 6.22 -20.15
C VAL A 493 -12.77 5.29 -19.08
N SER A 494 -11.95 4.35 -18.58
CA SER A 494 -12.33 3.44 -17.51
C SER A 494 -12.57 4.18 -16.20
N GLU A 495 -13.65 3.82 -15.49
CA GLU A 495 -14.06 4.43 -14.22
C GLU A 495 -13.12 4.11 -13.05
N CYS A 496 -12.61 2.87 -13.00
CA CYS A 496 -11.69 2.39 -11.96
C CYS A 496 -10.36 1.94 -12.61
N PRO A 497 -9.57 2.86 -13.17
CA PRO A 497 -8.33 2.51 -13.84
C PRO A 497 -7.31 1.91 -12.86
N VAL A 498 -6.59 0.88 -13.28
CA VAL A 498 -5.42 0.34 -12.54
C VAL A 498 -4.10 0.70 -13.21
N ALA A 499 -4.13 1.71 -14.09
CA ALA A 499 -2.99 2.16 -14.86
C ALA A 499 -3.14 3.63 -15.26
N ASP A 500 -2.00 4.30 -15.41
CA ASP A 500 -1.86 5.61 -16.02
C ASP A 500 -1.24 5.49 -17.41
N LEU A 501 -1.64 6.38 -18.31
CA LEU A 501 -1.05 6.56 -19.64
C LEU A 501 -0.53 7.99 -19.78
N TYR A 502 0.68 8.13 -20.32
CA TYR A 502 1.33 9.40 -20.60
C TYR A 502 1.69 9.49 -22.08
N VAL A 503 1.65 10.69 -22.66
CA VAL A 503 2.02 10.96 -24.04
C VAL A 503 2.98 12.15 -24.12
N CYS A 504 4.03 12.02 -24.93
CA CYS A 504 4.91 13.12 -25.30
C CYS A 504 5.37 12.98 -26.77
N TRP A 505 5.99 14.00 -27.34
CA TRP A 505 6.34 14.01 -28.77
C TRP A 505 7.68 14.65 -29.10
N ASN A 506 8.30 14.24 -30.20
CA ASN A 506 9.34 15.02 -30.87
C ASN A 506 9.08 15.01 -32.39
N LYS A 507 9.99 15.61 -33.17
CA LYS A 507 9.81 15.71 -34.64
C LYS A 507 9.72 14.35 -35.33
N GLN A 508 10.20 13.27 -34.72
CA GLN A 508 10.33 11.94 -35.32
C GLN A 508 9.22 10.98 -34.87
N ALA A 509 8.70 11.12 -33.65
CA ALA A 509 7.79 10.14 -33.06
C ALA A 509 6.85 10.72 -31.99
N ILE A 510 5.77 9.98 -31.76
CA ILE A 510 4.97 10.04 -30.53
C ILE A 510 5.48 8.95 -29.59
N TYR A 511 5.58 9.26 -28.31
CA TYR A 511 5.93 8.30 -27.28
C TYR A 511 4.74 8.15 -26.33
N LEU A 512 4.34 6.89 -26.08
CA LEU A 512 3.38 6.58 -25.03
C LEU A 512 4.11 5.88 -23.89
N GLY A 513 3.82 6.27 -22.65
CA GLY A 513 4.35 5.69 -21.43
C GLY A 513 3.22 5.12 -20.60
N LEU A 514 3.35 3.88 -20.14
CA LEU A 514 2.39 3.16 -19.33
C LEU A 514 2.98 2.92 -17.93
N TYR A 515 2.22 3.22 -16.89
CA TYR A 515 2.50 2.79 -15.53
C TYR A 515 1.27 2.07 -14.98
N ALA A 516 1.34 0.75 -14.83
CA ALA A 516 0.21 -0.06 -14.40
C ALA A 516 0.50 -0.82 -13.11
N GLN A 517 -0.54 -1.01 -12.30
CA GLN A 517 -0.61 -2.11 -11.35
C GLN A 517 -0.99 -3.38 -12.11
N ASP A 518 -0.13 -4.38 -12.07
CA ASP A 518 -0.28 -5.65 -12.81
C ASP A 518 0.23 -6.77 -11.92
N ILE A 519 -0.70 -7.47 -11.26
CA ILE A 519 -0.37 -8.46 -10.23
C ILE A 519 -0.21 -9.83 -10.88
N VAL A 520 0.99 -10.39 -10.80
CA VAL A 520 1.37 -11.66 -11.42
C VAL A 520 1.73 -12.67 -10.35
N GLU A 521 1.03 -13.80 -10.35
CA GLU A 521 1.25 -14.90 -9.40
C GLU A 521 1.51 -16.20 -10.15
N ALA A 522 2.71 -16.77 -9.99
CA ALA A 522 3.05 -18.05 -10.61
C ALA A 522 2.21 -19.21 -10.05
N ASP A 523 1.68 -19.07 -8.84
CA ASP A 523 0.85 -20.09 -8.17
C ASP A 523 -0.52 -20.30 -8.82
N TYR A 524 -0.91 -19.47 -9.82
CA TYR A 524 -2.04 -19.79 -10.69
C TYR A 524 -1.81 -21.07 -11.49
N TYR A 525 -0.55 -21.43 -11.79
CA TYR A 525 -0.21 -22.49 -12.74
C TYR A 525 0.49 -23.65 -12.04
N ARG A 526 0.12 -24.88 -12.40
CA ARG A 526 0.63 -26.11 -11.77
C ARG A 526 2.15 -26.23 -11.78
N ASN A 527 2.77 -25.88 -12.89
CA ASN A 527 4.22 -25.92 -13.08
C ASN A 527 4.92 -24.62 -12.67
N LYS A 528 4.18 -23.62 -12.18
CA LYS A 528 4.67 -22.27 -11.86
C LYS A 528 5.34 -21.54 -13.03
N ILE A 529 5.00 -21.94 -14.26
CA ILE A 529 5.46 -21.28 -15.48
C ILE A 529 4.35 -20.38 -15.95
N LEU A 530 4.67 -19.09 -16.08
CA LEU A 530 3.75 -18.10 -16.64
C LEU A 530 3.53 -18.36 -18.14
N PRO A 531 2.29 -18.64 -18.59
CA PRO A 531 1.98 -18.82 -20.00
C PRO A 531 2.01 -17.48 -20.76
N GLU A 532 2.53 -17.51 -21.99
CA GLU A 532 2.58 -16.32 -22.85
C GLU A 532 1.19 -15.72 -23.13
N VAL A 533 0.18 -16.57 -23.29
CA VAL A 533 -1.21 -16.14 -23.54
C VAL A 533 -1.83 -15.33 -22.39
N ASP A 534 -1.29 -15.45 -21.17
CA ASP A 534 -1.80 -14.75 -19.99
C ASP A 534 -0.93 -13.56 -19.58
N ARG A 535 0.15 -13.29 -20.31
CA ARG A 535 0.91 -12.05 -20.19
C ARG A 535 0.01 -10.86 -20.48
N ALA A 536 0.30 -9.74 -19.81
CA ALA A 536 -0.39 -8.48 -20.03
C ALA A 536 -0.32 -8.08 -21.52
N GLU A 537 -1.36 -7.41 -21.98
CA GLU A 537 -1.49 -6.98 -23.38
C GLU A 537 -1.71 -5.48 -23.45
N TRP A 538 -0.92 -4.80 -24.26
CA TRP A 538 -1.08 -3.39 -24.55
C TRP A 538 -1.38 -3.19 -26.03
N ILE A 539 -2.57 -2.65 -26.30
CA ILE A 539 -3.08 -2.42 -27.64
C ILE A 539 -3.11 -0.93 -27.89
N VAL A 540 -2.59 -0.48 -29.04
CA VAL A 540 -2.63 0.93 -29.47
C VAL A 540 -3.20 1.00 -30.89
N SER A 541 -4.26 1.79 -31.07
CA SER A 541 -4.89 2.02 -32.37
C SER A 541 -4.66 3.47 -32.81
N LEU A 542 -4.20 3.66 -34.05
CA LEU A 542 -3.80 4.97 -34.57
C LEU A 542 -4.78 5.47 -35.65
N GLY A 543 -5.41 6.63 -35.42
CA GLY A 543 -6.24 7.34 -36.41
C GLY A 543 -7.27 6.47 -37.17
N GLN A 544 -7.61 6.89 -38.40
CA GLN A 544 -8.65 6.26 -39.22
C GLN A 544 -8.26 4.91 -39.85
N ASN A 545 -6.97 4.56 -39.87
CA ASN A 545 -6.51 3.32 -40.48
C ASN A 545 -6.83 2.07 -39.63
N ASN A 546 -7.28 2.23 -38.38
CA ASN A 546 -7.76 1.18 -37.46
C ASN A 546 -6.84 -0.04 -37.24
N LYS A 547 -5.61 -0.08 -37.80
CA LYS A 547 -4.65 -1.15 -37.50
C LYS A 547 -4.22 -1.00 -36.05
N ALA A 548 -4.60 -1.97 -35.23
CA ALA A 548 -4.15 -2.09 -33.85
C ALA A 548 -2.72 -2.62 -33.83
N ILE A 549 -1.89 -1.99 -33.01
CA ILE A 549 -0.56 -2.45 -32.63
C ILE A 549 -0.73 -3.23 -31.33
N HIS A 550 -0.37 -4.50 -31.33
CA HIS A 550 -0.44 -5.38 -30.17
C HIS A 550 0.95 -5.59 -29.58
N ALA A 551 1.08 -5.31 -28.28
CA ALA A 551 2.26 -5.59 -27.51
C ALA A 551 1.95 -6.55 -26.35
N ARG A 552 2.66 -7.69 -26.28
CA ARG A 552 2.67 -8.54 -25.08
C ARG A 552 3.75 -8.05 -24.13
N LEU A 553 3.35 -7.76 -22.90
CA LEU A 553 4.17 -7.21 -21.82
C LEU A 553 4.22 -8.15 -20.63
N GLY A 554 5.00 -7.84 -19.62
CA GLY A 554 5.02 -8.61 -18.39
C GLY A 554 6.12 -9.67 -18.36
N PRO A 555 6.24 -10.38 -17.22
CA PRO A 555 7.44 -11.13 -16.88
C PRO A 555 7.67 -12.36 -17.77
N SER A 556 8.84 -13.00 -17.56
CA SER A 556 9.27 -14.26 -18.20
C SER A 556 9.76 -14.17 -19.65
N ALA A 557 9.54 -13.05 -20.35
CA ALA A 557 10.12 -12.81 -21.67
C ALA A 557 10.22 -11.30 -21.98
N PRO A 558 11.08 -10.88 -22.92
CA PRO A 558 11.04 -9.52 -23.47
C PRO A 558 9.65 -9.15 -24.03
N PRO A 559 9.34 -7.84 -24.17
CA PRO A 559 8.11 -7.42 -24.83
C PRO A 559 8.10 -7.85 -26.30
N ILE A 560 6.94 -8.30 -26.80
CA ILE A 560 6.74 -8.68 -28.20
C ILE A 560 5.75 -7.69 -28.80
N CYS A 561 6.09 -7.05 -29.91
CA CYS A 561 5.23 -6.09 -30.61
C CYS A 561 5.04 -6.53 -32.07
N ASP A 562 3.79 -6.53 -32.55
CA ASP A 562 3.44 -6.94 -33.91
C ASP A 562 3.71 -5.87 -35.00
N GLU A 563 4.04 -4.64 -34.59
CA GLU A 563 4.43 -3.54 -35.47
C GLU A 563 5.95 -3.34 -35.45
N PRO A 564 6.69 -3.78 -36.48
CA PRO A 564 8.16 -3.70 -36.52
C PRO A 564 8.71 -2.27 -36.51
N ALA A 565 7.89 -1.28 -36.90
CA ALA A 565 8.27 0.12 -36.82
C ALA A 565 8.29 0.67 -35.39
N ALA A 566 7.57 0.04 -34.46
CA ALA A 566 7.49 0.50 -33.08
C ALA A 566 8.66 -0.05 -32.26
N ARG A 567 9.25 0.80 -31.41
CA ARG A 567 10.25 0.37 -30.42
C ARG A 567 9.57 0.36 -29.06
N ILE A 568 9.71 -0.74 -28.33
CA ILE A 568 9.08 -0.93 -27.03
C ILE A 568 10.10 -1.33 -25.97
N VAL A 569 9.94 -0.77 -24.77
CA VAL A 569 10.67 -1.15 -23.55
C VAL A 569 9.67 -1.51 -22.46
N ASN A 570 10.01 -2.49 -21.62
CA ASN A 570 9.16 -2.95 -20.53
C ASN A 570 9.97 -3.29 -19.29
N LEU A 571 9.49 -2.84 -18.13
CA LEU A 571 9.93 -3.25 -16.81
C LEU A 571 8.79 -4.00 -16.13
N SER A 572 9.03 -5.28 -15.93
CA SER A 572 8.22 -6.26 -15.22
C SER A 572 9.15 -7.38 -14.76
N GLY A 573 8.71 -8.33 -13.93
CA GLY A 573 9.61 -9.39 -13.42
C GLY A 573 9.63 -9.51 -11.91
N ILE A 574 10.57 -10.32 -11.42
CA ILE A 574 10.71 -10.78 -10.03
C ILE A 574 10.62 -9.66 -8.98
N TYR A 575 11.08 -8.44 -9.30
CA TYR A 575 11.04 -7.28 -8.40
C TYR A 575 9.90 -6.28 -8.69
N MET A 576 9.00 -6.64 -9.61
CA MET A 576 7.90 -5.85 -10.16
C MET A 576 6.64 -6.71 -10.36
N ASN A 577 6.46 -7.79 -9.59
CA ASN A 577 5.31 -8.70 -9.77
C ASN A 577 3.94 -8.05 -9.52
N THR A 578 3.90 -6.79 -9.10
CA THR A 578 2.68 -5.99 -8.90
C THR A 578 2.61 -4.77 -9.81
N ARG A 579 3.60 -4.58 -10.70
CA ARG A 579 3.78 -3.39 -11.52
C ARG A 579 4.26 -3.71 -12.91
N ASN A 580 3.74 -2.98 -13.89
CA ASN A 580 4.15 -3.11 -15.28
C ASN A 580 4.35 -1.71 -15.85
N ILE A 581 5.60 -1.34 -16.11
CA ILE A 581 5.98 -0.04 -16.66
C ILE A 581 6.47 -0.27 -18.08
N ALA A 582 5.89 0.41 -19.06
CA ALA A 582 6.28 0.26 -20.45
C ALA A 582 6.36 1.60 -21.15
N ALA A 583 7.11 1.66 -22.25
CA ALA A 583 7.05 2.79 -23.15
C ALA A 583 7.17 2.31 -24.59
N ILE A 584 6.40 2.93 -25.49
CA ILE A 584 6.40 2.64 -26.92
C ILE A 584 6.68 3.92 -27.71
N GLU A 585 7.58 3.80 -28.67
CA GLU A 585 7.90 4.83 -29.66
C GLU A 585 7.16 4.50 -30.95
N LEU A 586 6.37 5.47 -31.41
CA LEU A 586 5.53 5.37 -32.60
C LEU A 586 6.01 6.40 -33.63
N PRO A 587 6.78 5.98 -34.66
CA PRO A 587 7.33 6.90 -35.64
C PRO A 587 6.25 7.67 -36.41
N ALA A 588 6.58 8.90 -36.83
CA ALA A 588 5.66 9.79 -37.55
C ALA A 588 4.99 9.15 -38.79
N ARG A 589 5.70 8.23 -39.47
CA ARG A 589 5.17 7.49 -40.63
C ARG A 589 3.91 6.67 -40.30
N LEU A 590 3.77 6.19 -39.06
CA LEU A 590 2.57 5.47 -38.62
C LEU A 590 1.33 6.38 -38.53
N PHE A 591 1.55 7.70 -38.44
CA PHE A 591 0.53 8.74 -38.48
C PHE A 591 0.40 9.40 -39.87
N GLY A 592 0.99 8.79 -40.92
CA GLY A 592 0.99 9.35 -42.27
C GLY A 592 1.81 10.63 -42.42
N LYS A 593 2.75 10.89 -41.50
CA LYS A 593 3.57 12.11 -41.47
C LYS A 593 5.05 11.79 -41.67
N ALA A 594 5.79 12.68 -42.33
CA ALA A 594 7.24 12.59 -42.40
C ALA A 594 7.91 13.05 -41.09
N ARG A 595 7.38 14.12 -40.50
CA ARG A 595 7.78 14.70 -39.20
C ARG A 595 6.60 15.37 -38.52
N PHE A 596 6.65 15.47 -37.20
CA PHE A 596 5.72 16.26 -36.40
C PHE A 596 6.21 17.70 -36.23
N LYS A 597 5.27 18.62 -36.00
CA LYS A 597 5.49 20.01 -35.59
C LYS A 597 4.46 20.44 -34.54
N ALA A 598 4.77 21.47 -33.78
CA ALA A 598 3.80 22.09 -32.87
C ALA A 598 2.54 22.51 -33.64
N GLY A 599 1.37 22.29 -33.03
CA GLY A 599 0.06 22.49 -33.65
C GLY A 599 -0.45 21.32 -34.49
N ASP A 600 0.36 20.30 -34.77
CA ASP A 600 -0.15 19.06 -35.36
C ASP A 600 -1.15 18.39 -34.40
N SER A 601 -2.15 17.71 -34.97
CA SER A 601 -3.09 16.89 -34.21
C SER A 601 -2.78 15.41 -34.38
N ILE A 602 -2.84 14.67 -33.27
CA ILE A 602 -2.74 13.21 -33.23
C ILE A 602 -4.01 12.62 -32.63
N GLU A 603 -4.40 11.43 -33.07
CA GLU A 603 -5.56 10.71 -32.55
C GLU A 603 -5.17 9.25 -32.34
N PHE A 604 -5.46 8.73 -31.15
CA PHE A 604 -5.23 7.33 -30.83
C PHE A 604 -6.23 6.79 -29.81
N GLY A 605 -6.43 5.48 -29.85
CA GLY A 605 -7.01 4.69 -28.77
C GLY A 605 -5.94 3.79 -28.16
N SER A 606 -6.05 3.48 -26.88
CA SER A 606 -5.21 2.50 -26.22
C SER A 606 -6.00 1.66 -25.24
N THR A 607 -5.69 0.37 -25.17
CA THR A 607 -6.26 -0.57 -24.20
C THR A 607 -5.15 -1.36 -23.56
N PHE A 608 -5.16 -1.44 -22.23
CA PHE A 608 -4.25 -2.29 -21.47
C PHE A 608 -5.05 -3.37 -20.74
N PHE A 609 -4.66 -4.63 -20.93
CA PHE A 609 -5.13 -5.77 -20.16
C PHE A 609 -4.02 -6.21 -19.22
N THR A 610 -4.32 -6.30 -17.92
CA THR A 610 -3.39 -6.88 -16.95
C THR A 610 -3.26 -8.39 -17.17
N HIS A 611 -2.35 -9.02 -16.44
CA HIS A 611 -2.17 -10.46 -16.39
C HIS A 611 -3.51 -11.22 -16.27
N CYS A 612 -3.63 -12.33 -17.00
CA CYS A 612 -4.85 -13.12 -17.15
C CYS A 612 -6.06 -12.35 -17.70
N ARG A 613 -5.86 -11.14 -18.25
CA ARG A 613 -6.93 -10.17 -18.58
C ARG A 613 -7.82 -9.90 -17.36
N ALA A 614 -7.21 -9.84 -16.18
CA ALA A 614 -7.95 -9.59 -14.95
C ALA A 614 -8.67 -8.24 -15.07
N ASP A 615 -7.93 -7.16 -15.33
CA ASP A 615 -8.43 -5.81 -15.46
C ASP A 615 -8.18 -5.27 -16.87
N ARG A 616 -9.04 -4.33 -17.28
CA ARG A 616 -8.98 -3.65 -18.55
C ARG A 616 -9.02 -2.14 -18.31
N VAL A 617 -8.05 -1.42 -18.86
CA VAL A 617 -7.99 0.05 -18.83
C VAL A 617 -7.98 0.59 -20.25
N GLU A 618 -8.79 1.61 -20.52
CA GLU A 618 -8.94 2.19 -21.85
C GLU A 618 -8.69 3.70 -21.86
N TRP A 619 -8.06 4.18 -22.93
CA TRP A 619 -7.85 5.58 -23.23
C TRP A 619 -8.23 5.85 -24.67
N ARG A 620 -8.77 7.03 -24.95
CA ARG A 620 -9.01 7.49 -26.31
C ARG A 620 -8.99 9.01 -26.34
N GLY A 621 -8.41 9.58 -27.38
CA GLY A 621 -8.54 11.01 -27.57
C GLY A 621 -7.84 11.52 -28.82
N LYS A 622 -8.14 12.78 -29.12
CA LYS A 622 -7.49 13.59 -30.13
C LYS A 622 -6.79 14.75 -29.42
N PHE A 623 -5.49 14.86 -29.62
CA PHE A 623 -4.64 15.80 -28.90
C PHE A 623 -3.89 16.70 -29.87
N THR A 624 -3.51 17.88 -29.39
CA THR A 624 -2.69 18.85 -30.15
C THR A 624 -1.28 18.85 -29.58
N LEU A 625 -0.27 18.78 -30.44
CA LEU A 625 1.13 18.85 -30.03
C LEU A 625 1.52 20.29 -29.66
N ARG A 626 2.17 20.48 -28.50
CA ARG A 626 2.65 21.78 -28.03
C ARG A 626 4.09 21.72 -27.59
N ASP A 627 4.77 22.87 -27.68
CA ASP A 627 6.14 23.05 -27.18
C ASP A 627 6.19 23.23 -25.65
#